data_AF-W1XY74-F1
#
_entry.id   AF-W1XY74-F1
#
_cell.length_a   1.000
_cell.length_b   1.000
_cell.length_c   1.000
_cell.angle_alpha   90.00
_cell.angle_beta   90.00
_cell.angle_gamma   90.00
#
_symmetry.space_group_name_H-M   'P 1'
#
loop_
_entity.id
_entity.type
_entity.pdbx_description
1 polymer ?
#
loop_
_entity_poly.entity_id
_entity_poly.type
_entity_poly.pdbx_seq_one_letter_code
_entity_poly.pdbx_strand_id
1 'polypeptide(L)'
;TTALAEEDWADNWKKYYEPARITHDLTIVPSWTDYEATAGEKIIKLDPGMAFGTGTHPTTKMSLFALEQVLRGGETVLDVGTGSGVLSIASSLLGAKEIFAYDLDDVAVRVAQENIEL
;
A
#
# COMPACT_ATOMS: atom_id res chain seq x y z
N THR A 1 -31.16 8.45 14.62
CA THR A 1 -30.62 9.39 13.61
C THR A 1 -29.17 9.04 13.35
N THR A 2 -28.95 7.88 12.73
CA THR A 2 -27.64 7.21 12.68
C THR A 2 -27.56 6.39 11.40
N ALA A 3 -27.56 7.10 10.27
CA ALA A 3 -27.38 6.50 8.93
C ALA A 3 -26.79 7.49 7.91
N LEU A 4 -26.59 8.77 8.29
CA LEU A 4 -26.19 9.86 7.37
C LEU A 4 -24.69 10.19 7.42
N ALA A 5 -23.86 9.39 8.09
CA ALA A 5 -22.43 9.69 8.26
C ALA A 5 -21.49 8.66 7.63
N GLU A 6 -21.93 7.42 7.39
CA GLU A 6 -21.08 6.39 6.77
C GLU A 6 -21.06 6.50 5.24
N GLU A 7 -22.22 6.72 4.60
CA GLU A 7 -22.31 6.84 3.13
C GLU A 7 -21.56 8.06 2.58
N ASP A 8 -21.61 9.21 3.28
CA ASP A 8 -20.97 10.44 2.81
C ASP A 8 -19.44 10.46 3.04
N TRP A 9 -18.95 9.61 3.96
CA TRP A 9 -17.52 9.41 4.18
C TRP A 9 -16.92 8.54 3.10
N ALA A 10 -17.55 7.39 2.78
CA ALA A 10 -17.02 6.36 1.88
C ALA A 10 -16.61 6.87 0.49
N ASP A 11 -17.26 7.93 -0.02
CA ASP A 11 -17.00 8.48 -1.35
C ASP A 11 -16.17 9.78 -1.36
N ASN A 12 -16.14 10.56 -0.27
CA ASN A 12 -15.42 11.85 -0.28
C ASN A 12 -13.92 11.72 -0.03
N TRP A 13 -13.45 10.71 0.72
CA TRP A 13 -12.02 10.56 0.99
C TRP A 13 -11.21 10.25 -0.28
N LYS A 14 -11.81 9.53 -1.24
CA LYS A 14 -11.18 9.14 -2.51
C LYS A 14 -10.70 10.33 -3.36
N LYS A 15 -11.35 11.49 -3.23
CA LYS A 15 -11.00 12.72 -3.96
C LYS A 15 -9.68 13.35 -3.50
N TYR A 16 -9.20 12.99 -2.31
CA TYR A 16 -7.95 13.50 -1.74
C TYR A 16 -6.77 12.55 -1.94
N TYR A 17 -7.02 11.39 -2.55
CA TYR A 17 -5.99 10.41 -2.88
C TYR A 17 -5.56 10.61 -4.31
N GLU A 18 -4.40 11.26 -4.45
CA GLU A 18 -3.69 11.40 -5.72
C GLU A 18 -2.49 10.44 -5.74
N PRO A 19 -2.04 10.03 -6.94
CA PRO A 19 -0.78 9.31 -7.09
C PRO A 19 0.36 10.00 -6.36
N ALA A 20 1.06 9.26 -5.51
CA ALA A 20 2.12 9.79 -4.66
C ALA A 20 3.43 9.06 -4.96
N ARG A 21 4.37 9.77 -5.59
CA ARG A 21 5.73 9.27 -5.74
C ARG A 21 6.41 9.23 -4.38
N ILE A 22 6.82 8.03 -3.96
CA ILE A 22 7.40 7.81 -2.64
C ILE A 22 8.92 7.86 -2.74
N THR A 23 9.51 7.12 -3.68
CA THR A 23 10.96 7.05 -3.91
C THR A 23 11.30 7.39 -5.36
N HIS A 24 12.54 7.17 -5.79
CA HIS A 24 12.90 7.32 -7.19
C HIS A 24 12.10 6.36 -8.08
N ASP A 25 11.97 5.10 -7.66
CA ASP A 25 11.35 4.05 -8.47
C ASP A 25 9.97 3.61 -7.96
N LEU A 26 9.49 4.02 -6.78
CA LEU A 26 8.19 3.58 -6.24
C LEU A 26 7.16 4.70 -6.18
N THR A 27 5.98 4.43 -6.75
CA THR A 27 4.82 5.32 -6.70
C THR A 27 3.59 4.57 -6.22
N ILE A 28 2.86 5.17 -5.29
CA ILE A 28 1.59 4.65 -4.79
C ILE A 28 0.47 5.28 -5.59
N VAL A 29 -0.37 4.44 -6.19
CA VAL A 29 -1.47 4.86 -7.06
C VAL A 29 -2.78 4.33 -6.48
N PRO A 30 -3.78 5.17 -6.25
CA PRO A 30 -5.10 4.71 -5.85
C PRO A 30 -5.69 3.78 -6.91
N SER A 31 -6.30 2.66 -6.52
CA SER A 31 -6.78 1.61 -7.44
C SER A 31 -7.78 2.12 -8.50
N TRP A 32 -8.51 3.20 -8.20
CA TRP A 32 -9.48 3.85 -9.09
C TRP A 32 -8.90 4.95 -9.99
N THR A 33 -7.58 5.20 -9.94
CA THR A 33 -6.91 6.23 -10.75
C THR A 33 -6.20 5.61 -11.94
N ASP A 34 -6.44 6.18 -13.12
CA ASP A 34 -5.66 5.85 -14.31
C ASP A 34 -4.31 6.56 -14.23
N TYR A 35 -3.22 5.80 -14.25
CA TYR A 35 -1.86 6.29 -14.08
C TYR A 35 -0.91 5.53 -15.00
N GLU A 36 -0.24 6.27 -15.89
CA GLU A 36 0.78 5.72 -16.78
C GLU A 36 2.15 5.78 -16.10
N ALA A 37 2.71 4.59 -15.82
CA ALA A 37 4.03 4.46 -15.22
C ALA A 37 5.14 4.90 -16.20
N THR A 38 6.12 5.62 -15.69
CA THR A 38 7.37 5.91 -16.42
C THR A 38 8.27 4.67 -16.49
N ALA A 39 9.20 4.63 -17.44
CA ALA A 39 10.08 3.49 -17.62
C ALA A 39 10.92 3.21 -16.36
N GLY A 40 10.79 2.00 -15.79
CA GLY A 40 11.48 1.58 -14.57
C GLY A 40 10.71 1.85 -13.27
N GLU A 41 9.61 2.59 -13.33
CA GLU A 41 8.75 2.88 -12.19
C GLU A 41 7.93 1.66 -11.77
N LYS A 42 7.91 1.42 -10.45
CA LYS A 42 7.17 0.37 -9.76
C LYS A 42 5.94 0.99 -9.13
N ILE A 43 4.78 0.50 -9.56
CA ILE A 43 3.49 1.00 -9.11
C ILE A 43 2.94 0.08 -8.02
N ILE A 44 2.65 0.67 -6.86
CA ILE A 44 1.89 0.02 -5.80
C ILE A 44 0.45 0.53 -5.92
N LYS A 45 -0.43 -0.29 -6.49
CA LYS A 45 -1.86 -0.01 -6.51
C LYS A 45 -2.45 -0.29 -5.13
N LEU A 46 -3.24 0.63 -4.60
CA LEU A 46 -3.89 0.46 -3.30
C LEU A 46 -5.32 0.98 -3.31
N ASP A 47 -6.21 0.19 -2.74
CA ASP A 47 -7.43 0.68 -2.09
C ASP A 47 -7.26 0.51 -0.58
N PRO A 48 -6.87 1.56 0.16
CA PRO A 48 -6.71 1.42 1.61
C PRO A 48 -8.06 1.20 2.31
N GLY A 49 -9.21 1.47 1.68
CA GLY A 49 -10.53 1.32 2.28
C GLY A 49 -10.58 1.93 3.70
N MET A 50 -10.88 1.09 4.69
CA MET A 50 -10.85 1.45 6.12
C MET A 50 -9.56 1.06 6.86
N ALA A 51 -8.62 0.38 6.20
CA ALA A 51 -7.38 -0.07 6.83
C ALA A 51 -6.34 1.05 6.93
N PHE A 52 -5.53 1.02 7.99
CA PHE A 52 -4.38 1.90 8.11
C PHE A 52 -3.29 1.51 7.10
N GLY A 53 -2.46 2.48 6.68
CA GLY A 53 -1.36 2.22 5.74
C GLY A 53 -1.65 2.69 4.32
N THR A 54 -2.16 3.91 4.18
CA THR A 54 -2.54 4.47 2.88
C THR A 54 -1.36 4.82 1.97
N GLY A 55 -0.14 4.48 2.37
CA GLY A 55 1.08 4.71 1.60
C GLY A 55 1.74 6.06 1.83
N THR A 56 0.95 7.09 2.13
CA THR A 56 1.43 8.49 2.15
C THR A 56 1.79 9.00 3.53
N HIS A 57 1.45 8.26 4.59
CA HIS A 57 1.84 8.61 5.96
C HIS A 57 3.38 8.61 6.12
N PRO A 58 3.98 9.55 6.88
CA PRO A 58 5.44 9.68 6.98
C PRO A 58 6.17 8.39 7.38
N THR A 59 5.61 7.59 8.29
CA THR A 59 6.20 6.32 8.72
C THR A 59 6.22 5.26 7.61
N THR A 60 5.15 5.18 6.82
CA THR A 60 5.07 4.30 5.65
C THR A 60 6.09 4.71 4.61
N LYS A 61 6.18 6.01 4.29
CA LYS A 61 7.19 6.55 3.37
C LYS A 61 8.61 6.19 3.82
N MET A 62 8.93 6.43 5.09
CA MET A 62 10.25 6.10 5.65
C MET A 62 10.58 4.60 5.52
N SER A 63 9.60 3.73 5.76
CA SER A 63 9.77 2.28 5.64
C SER A 63 9.97 1.85 4.18
N LEU A 64 9.22 2.43 3.24
CA LEU A 64 9.38 2.18 1.80
C LEU A 64 10.76 2.64 1.29
N PHE A 65 11.23 3.81 1.73
CA PHE A 65 12.59 4.26 1.46
C PHE A 65 13.61 3.26 1.99
N ALA A 66 13.46 2.79 3.22
CA ALA A 66 14.38 1.82 3.80
C ALA A 66 14.40 0.51 2.99
N LEU A 67 13.23 -0.03 2.61
CA LEU A 67 13.11 -1.24 1.81
C LEU A 67 13.85 -1.12 0.48
N GLU A 68 13.65 -0.03 -0.26
CA GLU A 68 14.35 0.23 -1.52
C GLU A 68 15.87 0.25 -1.32
N GLN A 69 16.34 0.77 -0.19
CA GLN A 69 17.77 0.81 0.12
C GLN A 69 18.35 -0.53 0.57
N VAL A 70 17.56 -1.47 1.11
CA VAL A 70 18.08 -2.73 1.69
C VAL A 70 17.81 -3.99 0.87
N LEU A 71 16.68 -4.06 0.16
CA LEU A 71 16.35 -5.24 -0.65
C LEU A 71 17.23 -5.30 -1.90
N ARG A 72 17.73 -6.49 -2.21
CA ARG A 72 18.56 -6.79 -3.38
C ARG A 72 17.98 -7.91 -4.26
N GLY A 73 16.91 -8.54 -3.80
CA GLY A 73 16.23 -9.63 -4.47
C GLY A 73 16.58 -10.99 -3.86
N GLY A 74 15.58 -11.85 -3.75
CA GLY A 74 15.75 -13.20 -3.22
C GLY A 74 15.55 -13.33 -1.70
N GLU A 75 15.40 -12.22 -0.97
CA GLU A 75 15.24 -12.23 0.48
C GLU A 75 13.85 -12.73 0.92
N THR A 76 13.76 -13.19 2.17
CA THR A 76 12.50 -13.46 2.86
C THR A 76 12.16 -12.27 3.75
N VAL A 77 10.96 -11.71 3.61
CA VAL A 77 10.48 -10.53 4.33
C VAL A 77 9.39 -10.93 5.34
N LEU A 78 9.44 -10.31 6.52
CA LEU A 78 8.41 -10.40 7.54
C LEU A 78 7.83 -8.99 7.76
N ASP A 79 6.56 -8.80 7.42
CA ASP A 79 5.82 -7.54 7.56
C ASP A 79 4.83 -7.66 8.73
N VAL A 80 5.19 -7.11 9.89
CA VAL A 80 4.41 -7.20 11.14
C VAL A 80 3.62 -5.91 11.33
N GLY A 81 2.30 -6.02 11.40
CA GLY A 81 1.38 -4.87 11.33
C GLY A 81 1.23 -4.40 9.88
N THR A 82 0.92 -5.35 8.98
CA THR A 82 0.91 -5.09 7.54
C THR A 82 -0.13 -4.05 7.10
N GLY A 83 -1.21 -3.86 7.88
CA GLY A 83 -2.26 -2.89 7.56
C GLY A 83 -2.84 -3.15 6.16
N SER A 84 -2.69 -2.17 5.27
CA SER A 84 -3.10 -2.27 3.87
C SER A 84 -2.29 -3.23 3.00
N GLY A 85 -1.18 -3.80 3.49
CA GLY A 85 -0.26 -4.62 2.70
C GLY A 85 0.80 -3.83 1.92
N VAL A 86 0.85 -2.50 2.06
CA VAL A 86 1.73 -1.64 1.24
C VAL A 86 3.21 -2.02 1.27
N LEU A 87 3.76 -2.38 2.43
CA LEU A 87 5.18 -2.77 2.55
C LEU A 87 5.44 -4.15 1.96
N SER A 88 4.46 -5.05 2.07
CA SER A 88 4.49 -6.38 1.45
C SER A 88 4.47 -6.27 -0.08
N ILE A 89 3.58 -5.47 -0.65
CA ILE A 89 3.53 -5.23 -2.10
C ILE A 89 4.83 -4.60 -2.59
N ALA A 90 5.34 -3.57 -1.89
CA ALA A 90 6.61 -2.96 -2.22
C ALA A 90 7.77 -3.97 -2.20
N SER A 91 7.82 -4.83 -1.19
CA SER A 91 8.86 -5.87 -1.06
C SER A 91 8.82 -6.85 -2.24
N SER A 92 7.62 -7.24 -2.69
CA SER A 92 7.43 -8.09 -3.87
C SER A 92 7.98 -7.42 -5.13
N LEU A 93 7.62 -6.14 -5.36
CA LEU A 93 8.10 -5.35 -6.50
C LEU A 93 9.61 -5.10 -6.48
N LEU A 94 10.22 -5.11 -5.30
CA LEU A 94 11.67 -5.01 -5.09
C LEU A 94 12.40 -6.36 -5.20
N GLY A 95 11.67 -7.45 -5.43
CA GLY A 95 12.24 -8.76 -5.74
C GLY A 95 12.39 -9.71 -4.54
N ALA A 96 11.72 -9.45 -3.42
CA ALA A 96 11.65 -10.41 -2.32
C ALA A 96 11.12 -11.76 -2.82
N LYS A 97 11.70 -12.86 -2.34
CA LYS A 97 11.32 -14.22 -2.73
C LYS A 97 10.09 -14.71 -1.99
N GLU A 98 10.04 -14.44 -0.69
CA GLU A 98 8.98 -14.88 0.21
C GLU A 98 8.61 -13.74 1.13
N ILE A 99 7.31 -13.54 1.36
CA ILE A 99 6.80 -12.44 2.18
C ILE A 99 5.76 -13.02 3.11
N PHE A 100 5.96 -12.83 4.41
CA PHE A 100 5.02 -13.19 5.45
C PHE A 100 4.46 -11.92 6.07
N ALA A 101 3.19 -11.66 5.84
CA ALA A 101 2.50 -10.48 6.32
C ALA A 101 1.52 -10.86 7.43
N TYR A 102 1.58 -10.17 8.57
CA TYR A 102 0.73 -10.44 9.73
C TYR A 102 0.11 -9.17 10.25
N ASP A 103 -1.16 -9.23 10.64
CA ASP A 103 -1.84 -8.22 11.42
C ASP A 103 -2.73 -8.90 12.48
N LEU A 104 -3.05 -8.17 13.55
CA LEU A 104 -3.99 -8.64 14.57
C LEU A 104 -5.44 -8.31 14.21
N ASP A 105 -5.65 -7.36 13.29
CA ASP A 105 -6.97 -6.98 12.82
C ASP A 105 -7.35 -7.75 11.54
N ASP A 106 -8.41 -8.55 11.63
CA ASP A 106 -8.96 -9.32 10.49
C ASP A 106 -9.36 -8.41 9.31
N VAL A 107 -9.74 -7.16 9.58
CA VAL A 107 -10.03 -6.17 8.53
C VAL A 107 -8.76 -5.81 7.78
N ALA A 108 -7.65 -5.57 8.49
CA ALA A 108 -6.36 -5.29 7.86
C ALA A 108 -5.88 -6.48 7.02
N VAL A 109 -5.98 -7.70 7.55
CA VAL A 109 -5.61 -8.93 6.80
C VAL A 109 -6.41 -9.04 5.50
N ARG A 110 -7.73 -8.83 5.56
CA ARG A 110 -8.57 -8.86 4.36
C ARG A 110 -8.19 -7.77 3.35
N VAL A 111 -8.01 -6.52 3.80
CA VAL A 111 -7.63 -5.41 2.91
C VAL A 111 -6.24 -5.63 2.30
N ALA A 112 -5.29 -6.17 3.05
CA ALA A 112 -3.98 -6.55 2.51
C ALA A 112 -4.10 -7.60 1.40
N GLN A 113 -4.93 -8.63 1.59
CA GLN A 113 -5.20 -9.63 0.56
C GLN A 113 -5.83 -9.03 -0.69
N GLU A 114 -6.87 -8.21 -0.52
CA GLU A 114 -7.53 -7.50 -1.63
C GLU A 114 -6.54 -6.62 -2.40
N ASN A 115 -5.66 -5.89 -1.72
CA ASN A 115 -4.64 -5.05 -2.34
C ASN A 115 -3.54 -5.83 -3.06
N ILE A 116 -3.17 -7.02 -2.57
CA ILE A 116 -2.17 -7.89 -3.20
C ILE A 116 -2.71 -8.49 -4.52
N GLU A 117 -4.02 -8.61 -4.66
CA GLU A 117 -4.68 -9.15 -5.86
C GLU A 117 -4.91 -8.11 -6.98
N LEU A 118 -4.63 -6.81 -6.74
CA LEU A 118 -4.77 -5.71 -7.71
C LEU A 118 -3.67 -5.69 -8.80
#